data_AF-A0A0R2BBS6-F1
#
_entry.id   AF-A0A0R2BBS6-F1
#
_cell.length_a   1.000
_cell.length_b   1.000
_cell.length_c   1.000
_cell.angle_alpha   90.00
_cell.angle_beta   90.00
_cell.angle_gamma   90.00
#
_symmetry.space_group_name_H-M   'P 1'
#
loop_
_entity.id
_entity.type
_entity.pdbx_description
1 polymer ?
#
loop_
_entity_poly.entity_id
_entity_poly.type
_entity_poly.pdbx_seq_one_letter_code
_entity_poly.pdbx_strand_id
1 'polypeptide(L)' 'MTAKEKIVELLSKYSYPMSVVDDIRGRVGDFYLSGNSSDDNDPYLWQQVRYLENVKKFVLEMSE' A
#
# COMPACT_ATOMS: atom_id res chain seq x y z
N MET A 1 -8.22 12.70 -0.08
CA MET A 1 -7.54 11.42 -0.35
C MET A 1 -6.44 11.25 0.67
N THR A 2 -6.61 10.32 1.61
CA THR A 2 -5.63 9.92 2.60
C THR A 2 -4.69 8.85 2.04
N ALA A 3 -3.60 8.54 2.74
CA ALA A 3 -2.71 7.46 2.37
C ALA A 3 -3.43 6.09 2.35
N LYS A 4 -4.27 5.83 3.36
CA LYS A 4 -5.11 4.62 3.42
C LYS A 4 -6.05 4.50 2.23
N GLU A 5 -6.78 5.57 1.89
CA GLU A 5 -7.67 5.60 0.71
C GLU A 5 -6.88 5.29 -0.57
N LYS A 6 -5.67 5.84 -0.70
CA LYS A 6 -4.81 5.58 -1.86
C LYS A 6 -4.30 4.13 -1.92
N ILE A 7 -3.96 3.53 -0.78
CA ILE A 7 -3.58 2.10 -0.71
C ILE A 7 -4.74 1.23 -1.21
N VAL A 8 -5.97 1.49 -0.74
CA VAL A 8 -7.17 0.75 -1.16
C VAL A 8 -7.41 0.94 -2.67
N GLU A 9 -7.31 2.17 -3.18
CA GLU A 9 -7.45 2.46 -4.61
C GLU A 9 -6.46 1.62 -5.44
N LEU A 10 -5.16 1.66 -5.09
CA LEU A 10 -4.12 0.93 -5.81
C LEU A 10 -4.39 -0.58 -5.80
N LEU A 11 -4.67 -1.17 -4.63
CA LEU A 11 -4.94 -2.60 -4.49
C LEU A 11 -6.22 -3.05 -5.23
N SER A 12 -7.21 -2.16 -5.38
CA SER A 12 -8.43 -2.45 -6.14
C SER A 12 -8.25 -2.34 -7.65
N LYS A 13 -7.34 -1.47 -8.10
CA LYS A 13 -7.18 -1.10 -9.51
C LYS A 13 -6.17 -1.97 -10.25
N TYR A 14 -5.17 -2.50 -9.54
CA TYR A 14 -4.08 -3.24 -10.14
C TYR A 14 -3.99 -4.66 -9.55
N SER A 15 -3.67 -5.63 -10.41
CA SER A 15 -3.46 -7.02 -10.00
C SER A 15 -2.02 -7.22 -9.51
N TYR A 16 -1.74 -6.81 -8.28
CA TYR A 16 -0.44 -7.05 -7.65
C TYR A 16 -0.23 -8.55 -7.35
N PRO A 17 1.02 -9.03 -7.35
CA PRO A 17 1.33 -10.36 -6.84
C PRO A 17 0.84 -10.53 -5.40
N MET A 18 0.32 -11.72 -5.05
CA MET A 18 -0.23 -11.97 -3.70
C MET A 18 0.78 -11.67 -2.58
N SER A 19 2.08 -11.94 -2.80
CA SER A 19 3.12 -11.61 -1.83
C SER A 19 3.21 -10.12 -1.51
N VAL A 20 2.97 -9.24 -2.49
CA VAL A 20 2.93 -7.78 -2.31
C VAL A 20 1.68 -7.37 -1.53
N VAL A 21 0.54 -7.99 -1.84
CA VAL A 21 -0.73 -7.72 -1.14
C VAL A 21 -0.63 -8.12 0.33
N ASP A 22 -0.08 -9.29 0.62
CA ASP A 22 0.07 -9.80 1.98
C ASP A 22 1.06 -8.95 2.81
N ASP A 23 2.18 -8.52 2.21
CA ASP A 23 3.14 -7.63 2.88
C ASP A 23 2.51 -6.27 3.23
N ILE A 24 1.77 -5.65 2.31
CA ILE A 24 1.06 -4.39 2.59
C ILE A 24 0.01 -4.57 3.68
N ARG A 25 -0.78 -5.64 3.64
CA ARG A 25 -1.79 -5.93 4.68
C ARG A 25 -1.15 -6.10 6.05
N GLY A 26 -0.05 -6.84 6.14
CA GLY A 26 0.69 -7.02 7.39
C GLY A 26 1.19 -5.68 7.95
N ARG A 27 1.91 -4.91 7.14
CA ARG A 27 2.47 -3.60 7.55
C ARG A 27 1.42 -2.60 7.99
N VAL A 28 0.33 -2.48 7.23
CA VAL A 28 -0.78 -1.57 7.56
C VAL A 28 -1.51 -2.06 8.81
N GLY A 29 -1.75 -3.37 8.93
CA GLY A 29 -2.35 -3.97 10.12
C GLY A 29 -1.52 -3.71 11.38
N ASP A 30 -0.23 -3.99 11.34
CA ASP A 30 0.69 -3.75 12.45
C ASP A 30 0.75 -2.27 12.83
N PHE A 31 0.74 -1.36 11.86
CA PHE A 31 0.69 0.08 12.11
C PHE A 31 -0.53 0.46 12.95
N TYR A 32 -1.73 -0.01 12.57
CA TYR A 32 -2.95 0.28 13.34
C TYR A 32 -3.01 -0.45 14.68
N LEU A 33 -2.36 -1.60 14.82
CA LEU A 33 -2.27 -2.33 16.09
C LEU A 33 -1.23 -1.74 17.06
N SER A 34 -0.24 -0.99 16.55
CA SER A 34 0.86 -0.42 17.34
C SER A 34 0.46 0.74 18.27
N GLY A 35 -0.79 1.23 18.21
CA GLY A 35 -1.26 2.35 19.02
C GLY A 35 -0.85 3.74 18.50
N ASN A 36 -0.10 3.82 17.38
CA ASN A 36 0.16 5.06 16.64
C ASN A 36 -1.05 5.51 15.78
N SER A 37 -2.25 4.99 16.07
CA SER A 37 -3.16 4.38 15.09
C SER A 37 -4.36 5.22 14.65
N SER A 38 -4.27 6.55 14.64
CA SER A 38 -5.45 7.39 14.33
C SER A 38 -5.32 8.21 13.06
N ASP A 39 -4.12 8.31 12.48
CA ASP A 39 -3.91 9.14 11.29
C ASP A 39 -3.89 8.27 10.02
N ASP A 40 -5.01 8.25 9.30
CA ASP A 40 -5.14 7.62 7.99
C ASP A 40 -4.23 8.26 6.92
N ASN A 41 -3.57 9.38 7.24
CA ASN A 41 -2.64 10.12 6.39
C ASN A 41 -1.18 10.09 6.90
N ASP A 42 -0.85 9.18 7.82
CA ASP A 42 0.48 9.06 8.42
C ASP A 42 1.60 8.89 7.36
N PRO A 43 2.79 9.51 7.54
CA PRO A 43 3.93 9.36 6.63
C PRO A 43 4.35 7.90 6.36
N TYR A 44 4.16 6.99 7.33
CA TYR A 44 4.40 5.56 7.17
C TYR A 44 3.46 4.92 6.15
N LEU A 45 2.18 5.29 6.16
CA LEU A 45 1.22 4.81 5.16
C LEU A 45 1.58 5.34 3.76
N TRP A 46 2.09 6.57 3.66
CA TRP A 46 2.62 7.10 2.39
C TRP A 46 3.86 6.36 1.88
N GLN A 47 4.65 5.73 2.75
CA GLN A 47 5.72 4.82 2.29
C GLN A 47 5.13 3.60 1.58
N GLN A 48 4.03 3.05 2.11
CA GLN A 48 3.35 1.90 1.49
C GLN A 48 2.71 2.26 0.15
N VAL A 49 2.14 3.47 0.02
CA VAL A 49 1.66 4.01 -1.27
C VAL A 49 2.78 4.03 -2.31
N ARG A 50 3.92 4.65 -1.97
CA ARG A 50 5.07 4.75 -2.90
C ARG A 50 5.61 3.38 -3.32
N TYR A 51 5.61 2.42 -2.40
CA TYR A 51 6.00 1.05 -2.72
C TYR A 51 5.06 0.43 -3.76
N LEU A 52 3.74 0.51 -3.56
CA LEU A 52 2.75 0.01 -4.52
C LEU A 52 2.84 0.71 -5.88
N GLU A 53 3.08 2.02 -5.92
CA GLU A 53 3.28 2.77 -7.16
C GLU A 53 4.55 2.32 -7.91
N ASN A 54 5.63 2.05 -7.18
CA ASN A 54 6.87 1.54 -7.79
C ASN A 54 6.68 0.12 -8.32
N VAL A 55 6.02 -0.77 -7.57
CA VAL A 55 5.73 -2.14 -8.05
C VAL A 55 4.89 -2.07 -9.32
N LYS A 56 3.87 -1.22 -9.35
CA LYS A 56 3.06 -0.99 -10.54
C LYS A 56 3.94 -0.55 -11.73
N LYS A 57 4.76 0.48 -11.55
CA LYS A 57 5.60 1.06 -12.61
C LYS A 57 6.64 0.09 -13.17
N PHE A 58 7.31 -0.67 -12.32
CA PHE A 58 8.48 -1.46 -12.73
C PHE A 58 8.21 -2.94 -12.94
N VAL A 59 7.13 -3.48 -12.36
CA VAL A 59 6.80 -4.90 -12.48
C VAL A 59 5.61 -5.10 -13.40
N LEU A 60 4.54 -4.30 -13.24
CA LEU A 60 3.32 -4.50 -14.03
C LEU A 60 3.40 -3.84 -15.40
N GLU A 61 3.80 -2.57 -15.49
CA GLU A 61 3.88 -1.83 -16.77
C GLU A 61 5.05 -2.29 -17.67
N MET A 62 6.05 -2.99 -17.14
CA MET A 62 7.15 -3.57 -17.95
C MET A 62 6.87 -5.01 -18.42
N SER A 63 5.73 -5.57 -18.03
CA SER A 63 5.28 -6.92 -18.44
C SER A 63 4.27 -6.89 -19.59
N GLU A 64 3.92 -5.70 -20.08
CA GLU A 64 3.11 -5.46 -21.29
C GLU A 64 4.01 -5.16 -22.51
#